data_AF-A0A5D4MHB6-F1
#
_entry.id   AF-A0A5D4MHB6-F1
#
_cell.length_a   1.000
_cell.length_b   1.000
_cell.length_c   1.000
_cell.angle_alpha   90.00
_cell.angle_beta   90.00
_cell.angle_gamma   90.00
#
_symmetry.space_group_name_H-M   'P 1'
#
loop_
_entity.id
_entity.type
_entity.pdbx_description
1 polymer ?
#
loop_
_entity_poly.entity_id
_entity_poly.type
_entity_poly.pdbx_seq_one_letter_code
_entity_poly.pdbx_strand_id
1 'polypeptide(L)'
;MVKRTGEIVMGIIGVILSALFAVMGFVWNANSGAIEEMMQEDFSQDPTLTAEDTNFIMQSMESVGPFLIGLGLISSILGLIAVLLIKGNKKPVIAGILFIIAALVVGLGTIGVGFLPGILFLIAGIMAFVRKPKDPVSVM
;
A
#
# COMPACT_ATOMS: atom_id res chain seq x y z
N MET A 1 17.41 -22.47 14.22
CA MET A 1 16.29 -21.86 13.47
C MET A 1 16.56 -20.37 13.28
N VAL A 2 16.44 -19.82 12.07
CA VAL A 2 16.64 -18.38 11.82
C VAL A 2 15.42 -17.61 12.35
N LYS A 3 15.62 -16.66 13.26
CA LYS A 3 14.54 -15.79 13.75
C LYS A 3 14.20 -14.74 12.69
N ARG A 4 13.11 -14.94 11.95
CA ARG A 4 12.56 -14.03 10.93
C ARG A 4 11.73 -12.87 11.53
N THR A 5 11.90 -12.58 12.82
CA THR A 5 11.06 -11.61 13.56
C THR A 5 11.09 -10.21 12.97
N GLY A 6 12.25 -9.72 12.53
CA GLY A 6 12.36 -8.39 11.93
C GLY A 6 11.51 -8.25 10.67
N GLU A 7 11.60 -9.20 9.73
CA GLU A 7 10.81 -9.22 8.50
C GLU A 7 9.30 -9.29 8.79
N ILE A 8 8.92 -10.09 9.79
CA ILE A 8 7.51 -10.22 10.21
C ILE A 8 6.99 -8.91 10.79
N VAL A 9 7.75 -8.27 11.70
CA VAL A 9 7.33 -7.01 12.33
C VAL A 9 7.20 -5.90 11.30
N MET A 10 8.20 -5.72 10.43
CA MET A 10 8.13 -4.72 9.36
C MET A 10 7.01 -4.99 8.36
N GLY A 11 6.81 -6.26 7.99
CA GLY A 11 5.70 -6.67 7.14
C GLY A 11 4.34 -6.37 7.76
N ILE A 12 4.14 -6.66 9.05
CA ILE A 12 2.87 -6.38 9.75
C ILE A 12 2.61 -4.87 9.84
N ILE A 13 3.62 -4.06 10.18
CA ILE A 13 3.46 -2.60 10.22
C ILE A 13 3.12 -2.08 8.82
N GLY A 14 3.80 -2.54 7.78
CA GLY A 14 3.50 -2.19 6.39
C GLY A 14 2.06 -2.54 6.00
N VAL A 15 1.57 -3.73 6.38
CA VAL A 15 0.18 -4.17 6.13
C VAL A 15 -0.83 -3.24 6.80
N ILE A 16 -0.61 -2.89 8.07
CA ILE A 16 -1.51 -2.00 8.81
C ILE A 16 -1.54 -0.62 8.14
N LEU A 17 -0.37 -0.06 7.82
CA LEU A 17 -0.29 1.24 7.14
C LEU A 17 -0.94 1.22 5.75
N SER A 18 -0.75 0.15 4.97
CA SER A 18 -1.45 -0.02 3.68
C SER A 18 -2.97 -0.15 3.87
N ALA A 19 -3.44 -0.82 4.92
CA ALA A 19 -4.86 -0.89 5.23
C ALA A 19 -5.44 0.47 5.61
N LEU A 20 -4.66 1.35 6.27
CA LEU A 20 -5.09 2.73 6.55
C LEU A 20 -5.35 3.53 5.27
N PHE A 21 -4.60 3.29 4.18
CA PHE A 21 -4.90 3.90 2.88
C PHE A 21 -6.28 3.46 2.36
N ALA A 22 -6.63 2.20 2.52
CA ALA A 22 -7.96 1.73 2.14
C ALA A 22 -9.07 2.36 2.99
N VAL A 23 -8.83 2.54 4.29
CA VAL A 23 -9.77 3.25 5.18
C VAL A 23 -9.92 4.71 4.76
N MET A 24 -8.83 5.40 4.45
CA MET A 24 -8.88 6.79 3.96
C MET A 24 -9.66 6.88 2.64
N GLY A 25 -9.44 5.97 1.71
CA GLY A 25 -10.20 5.91 0.46
C GLY A 25 -11.69 5.64 0.70
N PHE A 26 -12.04 4.80 1.68
CA PHE A 26 -13.43 4.54 2.06
C PHE A 26 -14.09 5.78 2.67
N VAL A 27 -13.40 6.50 3.56
CA VAL A 27 -13.89 7.76 4.12
C VAL A 27 -14.08 8.80 3.02
N TRP A 28 -13.14 8.94 2.10
CA TRP A 28 -13.26 9.84 0.95
C TRP A 28 -14.49 9.50 0.11
N ASN A 29 -14.67 8.23 -0.26
CA ASN A 29 -15.79 7.78 -1.09
C ASN A 29 -17.14 7.93 -0.36
N ALA A 30 -17.20 7.67 0.94
CA ALA A 30 -18.43 7.84 1.73
C ALA A 30 -18.88 9.31 1.84
N ASN A 31 -17.95 10.26 1.72
CA ASN A 31 -18.23 11.70 1.79
C ASN A 31 -18.21 12.37 0.40
N SER A 32 -18.10 11.60 -0.69
CA SER A 32 -17.87 12.16 -2.03
C SER A 32 -18.98 13.12 -2.46
N GLY A 33 -20.26 12.80 -2.19
CA GLY A 33 -21.38 13.68 -2.56
C GLY A 33 -21.35 15.03 -1.84
N ALA A 34 -21.01 15.07 -0.55
CA ALA A 34 -20.89 16.33 0.20
C ALA A 34 -19.68 17.16 -0.26
N ILE A 35 -18.57 16.49 -0.59
CA ILE A 35 -17.39 17.14 -1.18
C ILE A 35 -17.73 17.69 -2.57
N GLU A 36 -18.52 16.96 -3.34
CA GLU A 36 -18.94 17.33 -4.69
C GLU A 36 -19.80 18.60 -4.68
N GLU A 37 -20.84 18.64 -3.83
CA GLU A 37 -21.73 19.79 -3.67
C GLU A 37 -20.96 21.05 -3.25
N MET A 38 -20.08 20.92 -2.23
CA MET A 38 -19.26 22.04 -1.75
C MET A 38 -18.35 22.60 -2.85
N MET A 39 -17.73 21.73 -3.64
CA MET A 39 -16.86 22.16 -4.73
C MET A 39 -17.59 22.74 -5.93
N GLN A 40 -18.76 22.20 -6.28
CA GLN A 40 -19.57 22.76 -7.36
C GLN A 40 -20.01 24.19 -7.03
N GLU A 41 -20.35 24.47 -5.77
CA GLU A 41 -20.68 25.82 -5.31
C GLU A 41 -19.49 26.78 -5.47
N ASP A 42 -18.29 26.37 -5.03
CA ASP A 42 -17.07 27.17 -5.16
C ASP A 42 -16.68 27.41 -6.63
N PHE A 43 -16.74 26.36 -7.48
CA PHE A 43 -16.38 26.46 -8.90
C PHE A 43 -17.38 27.27 -9.71
N SER A 44 -18.67 27.25 -9.35
CA SER A 44 -19.70 28.05 -10.03
C SER A 44 -19.50 29.57 -9.85
N GLN A 45 -18.75 29.96 -8.83
CA GLN A 45 -18.43 31.36 -8.53
C GLN A 45 -17.11 31.83 -9.18
N ASP A 46 -16.33 30.92 -9.78
CA ASP A 46 -15.07 31.25 -10.42
C ASP A 46 -15.25 31.46 -11.94
N PRO A 47 -15.16 32.71 -12.45
CA PRO A 47 -15.33 33.01 -13.87
C PRO A 47 -14.16 32.53 -14.75
N THR A 48 -13.08 32.00 -14.17
CA THR A 48 -11.91 31.52 -14.92
C THR A 48 -12.01 30.06 -15.34
N LEU A 49 -12.93 29.29 -14.73
CA LEU A 49 -13.11 27.87 -15.01
C LEU A 49 -14.23 27.66 -16.02
N THR A 50 -13.99 26.80 -17.01
CA THR A 50 -15.05 26.36 -17.90
C THR A 50 -15.85 25.20 -17.29
N ALA A 51 -17.03 24.92 -17.84
CA ALA A 51 -17.81 23.76 -17.46
C ALA A 51 -17.06 22.43 -17.75
N GLU A 52 -16.22 22.41 -18.78
CA GLU A 52 -15.40 21.25 -19.12
C GLU A 52 -14.30 21.03 -18.07
N ASP A 53 -13.58 22.08 -17.67
CA ASP A 53 -12.56 22.02 -16.63
C ASP A 53 -13.12 21.52 -15.30
N THR A 54 -14.29 22.06 -14.92
CA THR A 54 -14.99 21.68 -13.69
C THR A 54 -15.33 20.19 -13.72
N ASN A 55 -15.95 19.70 -14.80
CA ASN A 55 -16.29 18.29 -14.95
C ASN A 55 -15.07 17.37 -14.87
N PHE A 56 -13.95 17.76 -15.46
CA PHE A 56 -12.70 16.99 -15.39
C PHE A 56 -12.15 16.90 -13.96
N ILE A 57 -12.17 18.01 -13.21
CA ILE A 57 -11.72 18.05 -11.82
C ILE A 57 -12.62 17.16 -10.94
N MET A 58 -13.94 17.27 -11.09
CA MET A 58 -14.90 16.48 -10.29
C MET A 58 -14.72 14.98 -10.53
N GLN A 59 -14.62 14.55 -11.80
CA GLN A 59 -14.38 13.13 -12.14
C GLN A 59 -13.06 12.63 -11.56
N SER A 60 -12.01 13.45 -11.63
CA SER A 60 -10.70 13.11 -11.06
C SER A 60 -10.81 12.89 -9.54
N MET A 61 -11.55 13.74 -8.83
CA MET A 61 -11.73 13.63 -7.39
C MET A 61 -12.61 12.47 -6.95
N GLU A 62 -13.66 12.15 -7.72
CA GLU A 62 -14.48 10.96 -7.48
C GLU A 62 -13.63 9.68 -7.57
N SER A 63 -12.67 9.65 -8.50
CA SER A 63 -11.80 8.50 -8.74
C SER A 63 -10.76 8.24 -7.61
N VAL A 64 -10.43 9.26 -6.81
CA VAL A 64 -9.40 9.17 -5.74
C VAL A 64 -9.78 8.12 -4.70
N GLY A 65 -11.04 8.11 -4.26
CA GLY A 65 -11.50 7.19 -3.21
C GLY A 65 -11.32 5.71 -3.60
N PRO A 66 -11.97 5.24 -4.68
CA PRO A 66 -11.81 3.88 -5.19
C PRO A 66 -10.35 3.51 -5.49
N PHE A 67 -9.56 4.46 -6.01
CA PHE A 67 -8.14 4.25 -6.29
C PHE A 67 -7.35 3.92 -5.01
N LEU A 68 -7.51 4.73 -3.95
CA LEU A 68 -6.87 4.50 -2.65
C LEU A 68 -7.34 3.21 -1.99
N ILE A 69 -8.62 2.86 -2.11
CA ILE A 69 -9.18 1.58 -1.62
C ILE A 69 -8.49 0.41 -2.30
N GLY A 70 -8.49 0.39 -3.64
CA GLY A 70 -7.91 -0.71 -4.42
C GLY A 70 -6.42 -0.88 -4.12
N LEU A 71 -5.68 0.22 -4.14
CA LEU A 71 -4.25 0.22 -3.87
C LEU A 71 -3.92 -0.27 -2.45
N GLY A 72 -4.60 0.28 -1.44
CA GLY A 72 -4.40 -0.09 -0.04
C GLY A 72 -4.71 -1.56 0.23
N LEU A 73 -5.83 -2.07 -0.31
CA LEU A 73 -6.23 -3.47 -0.16
C LEU A 73 -5.26 -4.43 -0.86
N ILE A 74 -4.90 -4.15 -2.12
CA ILE A 74 -3.97 -5.00 -2.88
C ILE A 74 -2.62 -5.10 -2.16
N SER A 75 -2.06 -3.95 -1.76
CA SER A 75 -0.78 -3.92 -1.04
C SER A 75 -0.86 -4.64 0.31
N SER A 76 -1.94 -4.42 1.07
CA SER A 76 -2.18 -5.06 2.37
C SER A 76 -2.28 -6.58 2.25
N ILE A 77 -3.02 -7.09 1.26
CA ILE A 77 -3.17 -8.53 1.01
C ILE A 77 -1.82 -9.15 0.63
N LEU A 78 -1.07 -8.52 -0.29
CA LEU A 78 0.25 -8.99 -0.70
C LEU A 78 1.23 -9.05 0.49
N GLY A 79 1.27 -7.98 1.30
CA GLY A 79 2.08 -7.93 2.51
C GLY A 79 1.69 -9.00 3.52
N LEU A 80 0.39 -9.24 3.70
CA LEU A 80 -0.12 -10.27 4.63
C LEU A 80 0.28 -11.67 4.18
N ILE A 81 0.11 -12.00 2.90
CA ILE A 81 0.54 -13.29 2.34
C ILE A 81 2.06 -13.48 2.50
N ALA A 82 2.85 -12.43 2.25
CA ALA A 82 4.30 -12.46 2.45
C ALA A 82 4.68 -12.77 3.91
N VAL A 83 4.03 -12.12 4.89
CA VAL A 83 4.23 -12.40 6.32
C VAL A 83 3.91 -13.86 6.65
N LEU A 84 2.82 -14.41 6.13
CA LEU A 84 2.43 -15.80 6.37
C LEU A 84 3.44 -16.80 5.79
N LEU A 85 4.01 -16.50 4.61
CA LEU A 85 5.00 -17.36 3.94
C LEU A 85 6.38 -17.34 4.61
N ILE A 86 6.75 -16.21 5.22
CA ILE A 86 8.03 -16.09 5.91
C ILE A 86 7.99 -16.61 7.35
N LYS A 87 6.79 -16.68 7.94
CA LYS A 87 6.56 -17.25 9.27
C LYS A 87 7.04 -18.70 9.31
N GLY A 88 7.95 -18.99 10.25
CA GLY A 88 8.57 -20.30 10.39
C GLY A 88 9.63 -20.62 9.32
N ASN A 89 10.10 -19.63 8.56
CA ASN A 89 11.13 -19.78 7.51
C ASN A 89 10.74 -20.77 6.41
N LYS A 90 9.45 -20.85 6.05
CA LYS A 90 8.94 -21.82 5.06
C LYS A 90 9.36 -21.45 3.63
N LYS A 91 9.07 -20.22 3.18
CA LYS A 91 9.34 -19.77 1.80
C LYS A 91 9.85 -18.31 1.77
N PRO A 92 11.07 -18.03 2.29
CA PRO A 92 11.57 -16.67 2.43
C PRO A 92 11.77 -15.95 1.09
N VAL A 93 12.17 -16.64 0.03
CA VAL A 93 12.37 -16.03 -1.31
C VAL A 93 11.05 -15.52 -1.88
N ILE A 94 9.98 -16.32 -1.81
CA ILE A 94 8.66 -15.92 -2.33
C ILE A 94 8.09 -14.77 -1.50
N ALA A 95 8.24 -14.82 -0.17
CA ALA A 95 7.85 -13.72 0.70
C ALA A 95 8.59 -12.41 0.35
N GLY A 96 9.89 -12.50 0.05
CA GLY A 96 10.69 -11.35 -0.36
C GLY A 96 10.17 -10.68 -1.63
N ILE A 97 9.84 -11.47 -2.66
CA ILE A 97 9.25 -10.98 -3.91
C ILE A 97 7.92 -10.28 -3.65
N LEU A 98 7.03 -10.90 -2.86
CA LEU A 98 5.72 -10.34 -2.55
C LEU A 98 5.83 -9.01 -1.79
N PHE A 99 6.76 -8.90 -0.85
CA PHE A 99 7.02 -7.63 -0.18
C PHE A 99 7.50 -6.54 -1.15
N ILE A 100 8.40 -6.86 -2.09
CA ILE A 100 8.82 -5.87 -3.10
C ILE A 100 7.65 -5.45 -4.00
N ILE A 101 6.80 -6.39 -4.43
CA ILE A 101 5.62 -6.05 -5.21
C ILE A 101 4.68 -5.16 -4.39
N ALA A 102 4.42 -5.50 -3.13
CA ALA A 102 3.59 -4.68 -2.24
C ALA A 102 4.16 -3.27 -2.05
N ALA A 103 5.49 -3.15 -1.96
CA ALA A 103 6.21 -1.88 -1.87
C ALA A 103 6.05 -1.02 -3.12
N LEU A 104 6.16 -1.62 -4.31
CA LEU A 104 5.97 -0.92 -5.58
C LEU A 104 4.52 -0.46 -5.76
N VAL A 105 3.56 -1.32 -5.44
CA VAL A 105 2.13 -0.99 -5.54
C VAL A 105 1.78 0.21 -4.66
N VAL A 106 2.16 0.18 -3.38
CA VAL A 106 1.80 1.28 -2.45
C VAL A 106 2.70 2.50 -2.60
N GLY A 107 4.01 2.30 -2.78
CA GLY A 107 4.98 3.38 -2.84
C GLY A 107 4.92 4.16 -4.15
N LEU A 108 4.82 3.48 -5.29
CA LEU A 108 4.73 4.15 -6.58
C LEU A 108 3.29 4.53 -6.93
N GLY A 109 2.31 3.68 -6.59
CA GLY A 109 0.91 3.94 -6.93
C GLY A 109 0.33 5.17 -6.23
N THR A 110 0.90 5.59 -5.10
CA THR A 110 0.50 6.83 -4.41
C THR A 110 1.40 8.03 -4.72
N ILE A 111 2.25 7.93 -5.74
CA ILE A 111 3.21 8.98 -6.11
C ILE A 111 4.09 9.37 -4.90
N GLY A 112 4.52 8.37 -4.11
CA GLY A 112 5.36 8.58 -2.94
C GLY A 112 4.65 8.98 -1.65
N VAL A 113 3.32 9.21 -1.62
CA VAL A 113 2.60 9.48 -0.36
C VAL A 113 2.63 8.24 0.56
N GLY A 114 2.52 7.06 -0.03
CA GLY A 114 2.65 5.75 0.60
C GLY A 114 4.11 5.30 0.76
N PHE A 115 5.08 6.21 0.81
CA PHE A 115 6.49 5.83 0.98
C PHE A 115 6.71 5.05 2.27
N LEU A 116 5.97 5.34 3.34
CA LEU A 116 6.18 4.72 4.65
C LEU A 116 5.85 3.22 4.66
N PRO A 117 4.66 2.75 4.24
CA PRO A 117 4.44 1.32 4.04
C PRO A 117 5.36 0.74 2.95
N GLY A 118 5.62 1.52 1.89
CA GLY A 118 6.50 1.11 0.79
C GLY A 118 7.91 0.74 1.25
N ILE A 119 8.54 1.60 2.05
CA ILE A 119 9.91 1.38 2.52
C ILE A 119 9.98 0.25 3.54
N LEU A 120 8.97 0.09 4.39
CA LEU A 120 8.89 -1.03 5.33
C LEU A 120 8.81 -2.37 4.59
N PHE A 121 7.97 -2.45 3.56
CA PHE A 121 7.90 -3.64 2.71
C PHE A 121 9.19 -3.86 1.93
N LEU A 122 9.80 -2.81 1.38
CA LEU A 122 11.06 -2.93 0.67
C LEU A 122 12.17 -3.49 1.58
N ILE A 123 12.32 -2.96 2.79
CA ILE A 123 13.29 -3.44 3.77
C ILE A 123 13.00 -4.89 4.15
N ALA A 124 11.73 -5.24 4.44
CA ALA A 124 11.30 -6.62 4.71
C ALA A 124 11.65 -7.57 3.57
N GLY A 125 11.41 -7.15 2.32
CA GLY A 125 11.73 -7.91 1.12
C GLY A 125 13.22 -8.17 0.94
N ILE A 126 14.05 -7.13 1.10
CA ILE A 126 15.51 -7.24 1.00
C ILE A 126 16.05 -8.19 2.08
N MET A 127 15.62 -8.06 3.33
CA MET A 127 16.07 -8.96 4.40
C MET A 127 15.65 -10.41 4.15
N ALA A 128 14.48 -10.64 3.53
CA ALA A 128 14.02 -11.97 3.18
C ALA A 128 15.01 -12.67 2.23
N PHE A 129 15.59 -11.95 1.28
CA PHE A 129 16.63 -12.45 0.37
C PHE A 129 18.01 -12.59 1.00
N VAL A 130 18.43 -11.62 1.81
CA VAL A 130 19.80 -11.59 2.38
C VAL A 130 20.00 -12.68 3.44
N ARG A 131 18.96 -12.99 4.22
CA ARG A 131 19.05 -13.99 5.29
C ARG A 131 18.95 -15.41 4.71
N LYS A 132 20.09 -16.08 4.58
CA LYS A 132 20.16 -17.49 4.20
C LYS A 132 19.70 -18.39 5.37
N PRO A 133 18.99 -19.51 5.10
CA PRO A 133 18.79 -20.55 6.11
C PRO A 133 20.17 -21.02 6.61
N LYS A 134 20.34 -21.18 7.93
CA LYS A 134 21.52 -21.86 8.45
C LYS A 134 21.37 -23.33 8.08
N ASP A 135 22.16 -23.80 7.12
CA ASP A 135 22.29 -25.24 6.88
C ASP A 135 22.72 -25.88 8.20
N PRO A 136 22.09 -26.99 8.64
CA PRO A 136 22.66 -27.79 9.70
C PRO A 136 24.02 -28.23 9.16
N VAL A 137 25.10 -27.71 9.75
CA VAL A 137 26.45 -28.20 9.49
C VAL A 137 26.37 -29.72 9.58
N SER A 138 26.57 -30.39 8.44
CA SER A 138 26.75 -31.83 8.40
C SER A 138 28.01 -32.10 9.21
N VAL A 139 27.81 -32.45 10.48
CA VAL A 139 28.88 -33.00 11.30
C VAL A 139 29.27 -34.30 10.59
N MET A 140 30.48 -34.29 10.02
CA MET A 140 31.12 -35.44 9.39
C MET A 140 31.24 -36.59 10.38
#